data_AF-A0A9D0XQP3-F1
#
_entry.id   AF-A0A9D0XQP3-F1
#
_cell.length_a   1.000
_cell.length_b   1.000
_cell.length_c   1.000
_cell.angle_alpha   90.00
_cell.angle_beta   90.00
_cell.angle_gamma   90.00
#
_symmetry.space_group_name_H-M   'P 1'
#
loop_
_entity.id
_entity.type
_entity.pdbx_description
1 polymer ?
#
loop_
_entity_poly.entity_id
_entity_poly.type
_entity_poly.pdbx_seq_one_letter_code
_entity_poly.pdbx_strand_id
1 'polypeptide(L)'
;MHADRQMHEASLRQLRSLLEAQTRLRKAAEAMAEEARRELERVAEALCPEEVDRLRLSSASGLAVLSPRQIADLVIRQAARRRPSGAERGLEARVADLEDRLRAALARATQAEAEVAALRARSAPDGPSPPSSDEHRRALVQRAANLLTRAGYDVERTPAPVPLPDGTAFQPDLMLREGDRRVPVEVEDLTRPPEEREARWEACYRIAQGDLRFVAPDPRTLDRVRSEVFFWLGPRPFFLRMTHLSCGRGLRGEAVWLVRREAR
;
A
#
# COMPACT_ATOMS: atom_id res chain seq x y z
N MET A 1 31.06 28.05 -13.76
CA MET A 1 30.08 28.79 -14.59
C MET A 1 29.57 28.00 -15.81
N HIS A 2 30.41 27.54 -16.75
CA HIS A 2 29.90 26.73 -17.88
C HIS A 2 29.48 25.30 -17.48
N ALA A 3 30.23 24.66 -16.58
CA ALA A 3 29.92 23.33 -16.06
C ALA A 3 28.61 23.30 -15.23
N ASP A 4 28.38 24.32 -14.39
CA ASP A 4 27.16 24.41 -13.58
C ASP A 4 25.90 24.56 -14.44
N ARG A 5 25.99 25.30 -15.56
CA ARG A 5 24.90 25.43 -16.53
C ARG A 5 24.58 24.10 -17.22
N GLN A 6 25.62 23.36 -17.62
CA GLN A 6 25.45 22.05 -18.27
C GLN A 6 24.88 21.01 -17.32
N MET A 7 25.31 20.99 -16.06
CA MET A 7 24.73 20.11 -15.03
C MET A 7 23.27 20.47 -14.77
N HIS A 8 22.95 21.77 -14.64
CA HIS A 8 21.57 22.20 -14.42
C HIS A 8 20.64 21.85 -15.60
N GLU A 9 21.11 22.01 -16.84
CA GLU A 9 20.37 21.60 -18.04
C GLU A 9 20.19 20.08 -18.15
N ALA A 10 21.19 19.29 -17.74
CA ALA A 10 21.06 17.84 -17.67
C ALA A 10 20.03 17.41 -16.62
N SER A 11 20.07 17.99 -15.42
CA SER A 11 19.08 17.72 -14.37
C SER A 11 17.66 18.12 -14.77
N LEU A 12 17.49 19.27 -15.45
CA LEU A 12 16.18 19.70 -15.95
C LEU A 12 15.63 18.77 -17.03
N ARG A 13 16.47 18.26 -17.93
CA ARG A 13 16.06 17.25 -18.92
C ARG A 13 15.64 15.94 -18.25
N GLN A 14 16.38 15.51 -17.22
CA GLN A 14 16.05 14.30 -16.47
C GLN A 14 14.71 14.43 -15.72
N LEU A 15 14.47 15.57 -15.06
CA LEU A 15 13.20 15.84 -14.37
C LEU A 15 12.01 15.86 -15.35
N ARG A 16 12.18 16.43 -16.55
CA ARG A 16 11.15 16.40 -17.61
C ARG A 16 10.85 14.97 -18.06
N SER A 17 11.89 14.17 -18.30
CA SER A 17 11.74 12.76 -18.69
C SER A 17 11.00 11.94 -17.61
N LEU A 18 11.31 12.15 -16.34
CA LEU A 18 10.61 11.50 -15.23
C LEU A 18 9.13 11.91 -15.16
N LEU A 19 8.83 13.19 -15.36
CA LEU A 19 7.46 13.70 -15.34
C LEU A 19 6.64 13.16 -16.52
N GLU A 20 7.24 13.05 -17.70
CA GLU A 20 6.64 12.41 -18.87
C GLU A 20 6.39 10.91 -18.64
N ALA A 21 7.34 10.20 -18.02
CA ALA A 21 7.17 8.80 -17.65
C ALA A 21 6.03 8.61 -16.65
N GLN A 22 5.96 9.44 -15.60
CA GLN A 22 4.88 9.41 -14.62
C GLN A 22 3.52 9.69 -15.28
N THR A 23 3.46 10.67 -16.18
CA THR A 23 2.24 11.00 -16.92
C THR A 23 1.77 9.84 -17.80
N ARG A 24 2.72 9.18 -18.49
CA ARG A 24 2.41 7.98 -19.30
C ARG A 24 1.90 6.83 -18.44
N LEU A 25 2.54 6.55 -17.30
CA LEU A 25 2.11 5.49 -16.40
C LEU A 25 0.72 5.76 -15.82
N ARG A 26 0.42 7.01 -15.43
CA ARG A 26 -0.91 7.39 -14.96
C ARG A 26 -1.96 7.15 -16.04
N LYS A 27 -1.72 7.62 -17.27
CA LYS A 27 -2.64 7.41 -18.40
C LYS A 27 -2.85 5.93 -18.71
N ALA A 28 -1.80 5.12 -18.66
CA ALA A 28 -1.90 3.68 -18.87
C ALA A 28 -2.74 3.01 -17.77
N ALA A 29 -2.52 3.38 -16.51
CA ALA A 29 -3.30 2.86 -15.38
C ALA A 29 -4.79 3.27 -15.47
N GLU A 30 -5.09 4.50 -15.86
CA GLU A 30 -6.45 4.98 -16.11
C GLU A 30 -7.12 4.20 -17.24
N ALA A 31 -6.42 3.99 -18.35
CA ALA A 31 -6.91 3.21 -19.49
C ALA A 31 -7.20 1.74 -19.10
N MET A 32 -6.29 1.09 -18.36
CA MET A 32 -6.49 -0.26 -17.86
C MET A 32 -7.68 -0.35 -16.89
N ALA A 33 -7.86 0.66 -16.01
CA ALA A 33 -8.98 0.69 -15.08
C ALA A 33 -10.32 0.82 -15.81
N GLU A 34 -10.36 1.64 -16.85
CA GLU A 34 -11.54 1.81 -17.71
C GLU A 34 -11.85 0.54 -18.51
N GLU A 35 -10.83 -0.12 -19.07
CA GLU A 35 -10.99 -1.40 -19.76
C GLU A 35 -11.52 -2.49 -18.81
N ALA A 36 -10.91 -2.65 -17.64
CA ALA A 36 -11.36 -3.60 -16.61
C ALA A 36 -12.80 -3.32 -16.17
N ARG A 37 -13.19 -2.04 -16.06
CA ARG A 37 -14.56 -1.65 -15.75
C ARG A 37 -15.53 -2.10 -16.83
N ARG A 38 -15.22 -1.86 -18.11
CA ARG A 38 -16.08 -2.28 -19.23
C ARG A 38 -16.25 -3.79 -19.28
N GLU A 39 -15.19 -4.55 -19.04
CA GLU A 39 -15.29 -6.01 -18.99
C GLU A 39 -16.14 -6.49 -17.81
N LEU A 40 -16.02 -5.86 -16.62
CA LEU A 40 -16.89 -6.15 -15.49
C LEU A 40 -18.36 -5.83 -15.78
N GLU A 41 -18.64 -4.72 -16.46
CA GLU A 41 -19.99 -4.35 -16.89
C GLU A 41 -20.56 -5.37 -17.87
N ARG A 42 -19.78 -5.81 -18.87
CA ARG A 42 -20.18 -6.88 -19.80
C ARG A 42 -20.47 -8.20 -19.09
N VAL A 43 -19.62 -8.58 -18.14
CA VAL A 43 -19.82 -9.80 -17.34
C VAL A 43 -21.08 -9.68 -16.47
N ALA A 44 -21.33 -8.51 -15.88
CA ALA A 44 -22.54 -8.26 -15.12
C ALA A 44 -23.80 -8.31 -15.98
N GLU A 45 -23.79 -7.75 -17.18
CA GLU A 45 -24.89 -7.85 -18.15
C GLU A 45 -25.16 -9.30 -18.56
N ALA A 46 -24.12 -10.09 -18.81
CA ALA A 46 -24.26 -11.48 -19.21
C ALA A 46 -24.76 -12.39 -18.07
N LEU A 47 -24.26 -12.20 -16.85
CA LEU A 47 -24.54 -13.09 -15.73
C LEU A 47 -25.74 -12.64 -14.88
N CYS A 48 -26.08 -11.35 -14.90
CA CYS A 48 -27.07 -10.73 -14.01
C CYS A 48 -28.07 -9.81 -14.75
N PRO A 49 -28.67 -10.21 -15.89
CA PRO A 49 -29.47 -9.32 -16.72
C PRO A 49 -30.64 -8.67 -15.97
N GLU A 50 -31.35 -9.43 -15.14
CA GLU A 50 -32.49 -8.96 -14.34
C GLU A 50 -32.11 -7.85 -13.34
N GLU A 51 -30.92 -7.96 -12.73
CA GLU A 51 -30.46 -6.98 -11.74
C GLU A 51 -29.94 -5.71 -12.44
N VAL A 52 -29.30 -5.87 -13.60
CA VAL A 52 -28.90 -4.73 -14.44
C VAL A 52 -30.11 -3.97 -14.96
N ASP A 53 -31.16 -4.67 -15.41
CA ASP A 53 -32.40 -4.03 -15.86
C ASP A 53 -33.11 -3.31 -14.72
N ARG A 54 -33.14 -3.90 -13.51
CA ARG A 54 -33.66 -3.21 -12.31
C ARG A 54 -32.88 -1.93 -11.99
N LEU A 55 -31.55 -1.95 -12.13
CA LEU A 55 -30.70 -0.78 -11.93
C LEU A 55 -30.91 0.30 -13.00
N ARG A 56 -31.17 -0.09 -14.26
CA ARG A 56 -31.52 0.83 -15.35
C ARG A 56 -32.89 1.48 -15.13
N LEU A 57 -33.83 0.76 -14.54
CA LEU A 57 -35.16 1.29 -14.18
C LEU A 57 -35.09 2.26 -12.99
N SER A 58 -34.17 2.07 -12.05
CA SER A 58 -34.01 2.95 -10.88
C SER A 58 -33.10 4.15 -11.12
N SER A 59 -32.20 4.07 -12.11
CA SER A 59 -31.35 5.17 -12.53
C SER A 59 -31.05 5.08 -14.03
N ALA A 60 -31.22 6.19 -14.75
CA ALA A 60 -30.86 6.29 -16.16
C ALA A 60 -29.37 5.97 -16.43
N SER A 61 -28.51 6.06 -15.41
CA SER A 61 -27.09 5.73 -15.49
C SER A 61 -26.78 4.25 -15.23
N GLY A 62 -27.75 3.42 -14.82
CA GLY A 62 -27.61 1.96 -14.68
C GLY A 62 -26.38 1.53 -13.84
N LEU A 63 -25.56 0.65 -14.41
CA LEU A 63 -24.31 0.16 -13.78
C LEU A 63 -23.25 1.26 -13.58
N ALA A 64 -23.34 2.39 -14.27
CA ALA A 64 -22.35 3.46 -14.17
C ALA A 64 -22.29 4.09 -12.76
N VAL A 65 -23.39 3.99 -12.00
CA VAL A 65 -23.49 4.50 -10.62
C VAL A 65 -22.71 3.62 -9.63
N LEU A 66 -22.48 2.35 -9.98
CA LEU A 66 -21.78 1.42 -9.11
C LEU A 66 -20.26 1.53 -9.27
N SER A 67 -19.55 1.40 -8.17
CA SER A 67 -18.10 1.20 -8.19
C SER A 67 -17.74 -0.19 -8.74
N PRO A 68 -16.53 -0.39 -9.30
CA PRO A 68 -16.10 -1.70 -9.81
C PRO A 68 -16.23 -2.84 -8.79
N ARG A 69 -15.99 -2.54 -7.50
CA ARG A 69 -16.15 -3.50 -6.41
C ARG A 69 -17.61 -3.92 -6.22
N GLN A 70 -18.55 -2.98 -6.29
CA GLN A 70 -19.98 -3.27 -6.17
C GLN A 70 -20.50 -4.09 -7.37
N ILE A 71 -19.99 -3.84 -8.58
CA ILE A 71 -20.29 -4.64 -9.77
C ILE A 71 -19.77 -6.07 -9.57
N ALA A 72 -18.52 -6.22 -9.10
CA ALA A 72 -17.95 -7.54 -8.80
C ALA A 72 -18.74 -8.30 -7.72
N ASP A 73 -19.11 -7.64 -6.62
CA ASP A 73 -19.92 -8.25 -5.55
C ASP A 73 -21.29 -8.71 -6.06
N LEU A 74 -21.90 -7.95 -6.97
CA LEU A 74 -23.17 -8.30 -7.63
C LEU A 74 -23.02 -9.58 -8.47
N VAL A 75 -21.96 -9.65 -9.29
CA VAL A 75 -21.63 -10.84 -10.10
C VAL A 75 -21.38 -12.06 -9.21
N ILE A 76 -20.57 -11.93 -8.16
CA ILE A 76 -20.24 -13.03 -7.24
C ILE A 76 -21.50 -13.55 -6.54
N ARG A 77 -22.35 -12.66 -6.02
CA ARG A 77 -23.61 -13.06 -5.37
C ARG A 77 -24.54 -13.81 -6.32
N GLN A 78 -24.65 -13.34 -7.57
CA GLN A 78 -25.54 -13.98 -8.54
C GLN A 78 -24.96 -15.31 -9.04
N ALA A 79 -23.65 -15.41 -9.24
CA ALA A 79 -22.97 -16.66 -9.55
C ALA A 79 -23.15 -17.70 -8.43
N ALA A 80 -23.09 -17.28 -7.15
CA ALA A 80 -23.35 -18.14 -6.01
C ALA A 80 -24.82 -18.63 -5.96
N ARG A 81 -25.78 -17.76 -6.32
CA ARG A 81 -27.22 -18.09 -6.37
C ARG A 81 -27.60 -18.98 -7.55
N ARG A 82 -26.93 -18.83 -8.69
CA ARG A 82 -27.23 -19.55 -9.92
C ARG A 82 -26.68 -20.97 -9.95
N ARG A 83 -25.96 -21.47 -8.92
CA ARG A 83 -25.43 -22.84 -8.88
C ARG A 83 -26.55 -23.87 -9.13
N PRO A 84 -26.64 -24.47 -10.34
CA PRO A 84 -27.42 -25.66 -10.53
C PRO A 84 -26.53 -26.84 -10.12
N SER A 85 -27.09 -27.82 -9.43
CA SER A 85 -26.42 -29.04 -8.94
C SER A 85 -25.96 -30.00 -10.07
N GLY A 86 -25.61 -29.49 -11.26
CA GLY A 86 -25.15 -30.28 -12.40
C GLY A 86 -24.28 -29.55 -13.44
N ALA A 87 -23.93 -28.27 -13.24
CA ALA A 87 -23.10 -27.49 -14.19
C ALA A 87 -21.64 -27.28 -13.75
N GLU A 88 -21.17 -28.06 -12.77
CA GLU A 88 -19.88 -27.83 -12.09
C GLU A 88 -18.67 -28.03 -13.02
N ARG A 89 -18.67 -29.05 -13.89
CA ARG A 89 -17.50 -29.37 -14.71
C ARG A 89 -17.15 -28.31 -15.77
N GLY A 90 -18.14 -27.60 -16.30
CA GLY A 90 -17.93 -26.57 -17.34
C GLY A 90 -17.48 -25.23 -16.77
N LEU A 91 -17.93 -24.90 -15.55
CA LEU A 91 -17.51 -23.68 -14.85
C LEU A 91 -16.12 -23.84 -14.25
N GLU A 92 -15.82 -25.01 -13.67
CA GLU A 92 -14.48 -25.34 -13.15
C GLU A 92 -13.40 -25.24 -14.23
N ALA A 93 -13.66 -25.76 -15.43
CA ALA A 93 -12.72 -25.65 -16.55
C ALA A 93 -12.46 -24.19 -16.98
N ARG A 94 -13.50 -23.33 -16.94
CA ARG A 94 -13.36 -21.90 -17.28
C ARG A 94 -12.69 -21.11 -16.16
N VAL A 95 -12.92 -21.47 -14.90
CA VAL A 95 -12.23 -20.87 -13.75
C VAL A 95 -10.76 -21.26 -13.77
N ALA A 96 -10.43 -22.52 -14.03
CA ALA A 96 -9.05 -22.98 -14.18
C ALA A 96 -8.32 -22.25 -15.33
N ASP A 97 -8.95 -22.10 -16.51
CA ASP A 97 -8.39 -21.33 -17.62
C ASP A 97 -8.17 -19.85 -17.25
N LEU A 98 -9.07 -19.23 -16.49
CA LEU A 98 -8.90 -17.86 -16.02
C LEU A 98 -7.78 -17.74 -14.98
N GLU A 99 -7.65 -18.70 -14.07
CA GLU A 99 -6.56 -18.74 -13.09
C GLU A 99 -5.20 -18.91 -13.77
N ASP A 100 -5.11 -19.77 -14.78
CA ASP A 100 -3.89 -19.96 -15.57
C ASP A 100 -3.53 -18.70 -16.37
N ARG A 101 -4.52 -18.04 -16.98
CA ARG A 101 -4.32 -16.76 -17.67
C ARG A 101 -3.87 -15.65 -16.71
N LEU A 102 -4.43 -15.60 -15.51
CA LEU A 102 -4.04 -14.65 -14.48
C LEU A 102 -2.60 -14.91 -14.01
N ARG A 103 -2.23 -16.18 -13.78
CA ARG A 103 -0.87 -16.57 -13.42
C ARG A 103 0.14 -16.20 -14.51
N ALA A 104 -0.21 -16.43 -15.78
CA ALA A 104 0.61 -16.05 -16.92
C ALA A 104 0.71 -14.52 -17.10
N ALA A 105 -0.36 -13.77 -16.81
CA ALA A 105 -0.33 -12.31 -16.84
C ALA A 105 0.56 -11.75 -15.72
N LEU A 106 0.48 -12.29 -14.51
CA LEU A 106 1.35 -11.91 -13.40
C LEU A 106 2.83 -12.21 -13.70
N ALA A 107 3.14 -13.40 -14.25
CA ALA A 107 4.51 -13.74 -14.66
C ALA A 107 5.07 -12.77 -15.70
N ARG A 108 4.26 -12.39 -16.71
CA ARG A 108 4.63 -11.38 -17.71
C ARG A 108 4.86 -10.00 -17.10
N ALA A 109 4.05 -9.60 -16.12
CA ALA A 109 4.23 -8.33 -15.41
C ALA A 109 5.54 -8.31 -14.62
N THR A 110 5.85 -9.37 -13.87
CA THR A 110 7.12 -9.51 -13.15
C THR A 110 8.32 -9.47 -14.10
N GLN A 111 8.23 -10.14 -15.26
CA GLN A 111 9.28 -10.10 -16.27
C GLN A 111 9.47 -8.69 -16.86
N ALA A 112 8.38 -7.99 -17.19
CA ALA A 112 8.44 -6.63 -17.68
C ALA A 112 9.06 -5.67 -16.64
N GLU A 113 8.75 -5.85 -15.36
CA GLU A 113 9.37 -5.09 -14.27
C GLU A 113 10.89 -5.34 -14.18
N ALA A 114 11.32 -6.60 -14.31
CA ALA A 114 12.74 -6.96 -14.33
C ALA A 114 13.46 -6.39 -15.56
N GLU A 115 12.84 -6.43 -16.74
CA GLU A 115 13.40 -5.83 -17.96
C GLU A 115 13.49 -4.30 -17.85
N VAL A 116 12.48 -3.65 -17.28
CA VAL A 116 12.53 -2.21 -16.98
C VAL A 116 13.64 -1.89 -15.98
N ALA A 117 13.82 -2.72 -14.95
CA ALA A 117 14.93 -2.56 -14.00
C ALA A 117 16.30 -2.72 -14.69
N ALA A 118 16.45 -3.71 -15.57
CA ALA A 118 17.67 -3.93 -16.33
C ALA A 118 17.96 -2.81 -17.35
N LEU A 119 16.93 -2.28 -18.01
CA LEU A 119 17.03 -1.13 -18.92
C LEU A 119 17.43 0.15 -18.18
N ARG A 120 16.90 0.34 -16.96
CA ARG A 120 17.30 1.44 -16.07
C ARG A 120 18.75 1.32 -15.64
N ALA A 121 19.22 0.12 -15.30
CA ALA A 121 20.61 -0.13 -14.96
C ALA A 121 21.56 0.13 -16.14
N ARG A 122 21.14 -0.18 -17.36
CA ARG A 122 21.93 0.03 -18.59
C ARG A 122 21.93 1.47 -19.11
N SER A 123 20.92 2.27 -18.74
CA SER A 123 20.73 3.64 -19.26
C SER A 123 21.20 4.72 -18.29
N ALA A 124 21.82 4.35 -17.16
CA ALA A 124 22.37 5.30 -16.22
C ALA A 124 23.74 5.82 -16.73
N PRO A 125 23.91 7.12 -17.05
CA PRO A 125 25.21 7.76 -16.92
C PRO A 125 25.57 7.85 -15.42
N ASP A 126 26.84 8.05 -15.06
CA ASP A 126 27.44 8.13 -13.70
C ASP A 126 26.77 9.14 -12.72
N GLY A 127 25.46 9.04 -12.51
CA GLY A 127 24.70 9.68 -11.45
C GLY A 127 24.55 8.72 -10.26
N PRO A 128 24.25 9.24 -9.06
CA PRO A 128 24.29 8.46 -7.83
C PRO A 128 23.43 7.21 -7.99
N SER A 129 24.02 6.06 -7.64
CA SER A 129 23.37 4.76 -7.62
C SER A 129 21.96 4.88 -7.06
N PRO A 130 20.97 4.10 -7.57
CA PRO A 130 19.67 4.03 -6.92
C PRO A 130 19.91 3.81 -5.42
N PRO A 131 19.19 4.56 -4.56
CA PRO A 131 19.41 4.48 -3.13
C PRO A 131 19.37 3.01 -2.74
N SER A 132 20.41 2.55 -2.04
CA SER A 132 20.39 1.19 -1.48
C SER A 132 19.08 1.01 -0.70
N SER A 133 18.62 -0.23 -0.50
CA SER A 133 17.41 -0.50 0.30
C SER A 133 17.40 0.31 1.62
N ASP A 134 18.58 0.51 2.22
CA ASP A 134 18.80 1.32 3.41
C ASP A 134 18.59 2.83 3.23
N GLU A 135 18.97 3.40 2.07
CA GLU A 135 18.74 4.81 1.79
C GLU A 135 17.26 5.08 1.47
N HIS A 136 16.57 4.15 0.79
CA HIS A 136 15.13 4.24 0.62
C HIS A 136 14.38 4.19 1.97
N ARG A 137 14.75 3.24 2.83
CA ARG A 137 14.19 3.14 4.19
C ARG A 137 14.44 4.41 5.00
N ARG A 138 15.68 4.94 4.98
CA ARG A 138 16.01 6.20 5.66
C ARG A 138 15.16 7.37 5.16
N ALA A 139 14.91 7.46 3.85
CA ALA A 139 14.02 8.48 3.30
C ALA A 139 12.57 8.34 3.79
N LEU A 140 12.06 7.11 3.92
CA LEU A 140 10.72 6.85 4.48
C LEU A 140 10.63 7.27 5.95
N VAL A 141 11.61 6.85 6.78
CA VAL A 141 11.68 7.22 8.20
C VAL A 141 11.74 8.74 8.37
N GLN A 142 12.55 9.41 7.56
CA GLN A 142 12.66 10.87 7.59
C GLN A 142 11.35 11.57 7.20
N ARG A 143 10.60 11.02 6.22
CA ARG A 143 9.28 11.55 5.84
C ARG A 143 8.23 11.31 6.93
N ALA A 144 8.26 10.16 7.60
CA ALA A 144 7.39 9.85 8.72
C ALA A 144 7.63 10.81 9.90
N ALA A 145 8.90 11.06 10.23
CA ALA A 145 9.26 12.06 11.24
C ALA A 145 8.70 13.44 10.90
N ASN A 146 8.88 13.90 9.65
CA ASN A 146 8.35 15.20 9.20
C ASN A 146 6.82 15.26 9.21
N LEU A 147 6.12 14.14 8.98
CA LEU A 147 4.67 14.08 9.12
C LEU A 147 4.26 14.27 10.58
N LEU A 148 4.85 13.51 11.50
CA LEU A 148 4.51 13.54 12.93
C LEU A 148 4.90 14.88 13.58
N THR A 149 6.06 15.43 13.27
CA THR A 149 6.46 16.77 13.75
C THR A 149 5.47 17.85 13.29
N ARG A 150 5.03 17.82 12.02
CA ARG A 150 4.03 18.78 11.52
C ARG A 150 2.66 18.62 12.18
N ALA A 151 2.31 17.39 12.56
CA ALA A 151 1.12 17.11 13.35
C ALA A 151 1.24 17.54 14.83
N GLY A 152 2.39 18.08 15.25
CA GLY A 152 2.60 18.63 16.58
C GLY A 152 3.19 17.66 17.60
N TYR A 153 3.67 16.49 17.16
CA TYR A 153 4.35 15.54 18.04
C TYR A 153 5.82 15.94 18.27
N ASP A 154 6.32 15.68 19.47
CA ASP A 154 7.76 15.66 19.75
C ASP A 154 8.34 14.32 19.29
N VAL A 155 9.21 14.36 18.27
CA VAL A 155 9.71 13.19 17.55
C VAL A 155 11.23 13.12 17.68
N GLU A 156 11.72 12.07 18.30
CA GLU A 156 13.13 11.68 18.29
C GLU A 156 13.42 10.83 17.04
N ARG A 157 14.19 11.41 16.12
CA ARG A 157 14.44 10.85 14.77
C ARG A 157 15.50 9.76 14.73
N THR A 158 16.37 9.75 15.73
CA THR A 158 17.48 8.80 15.86
C THR A 158 17.46 8.28 17.29
N PRO A 159 16.48 7.44 17.65
CA PRO A 159 16.36 6.96 19.00
C PRO A 159 17.54 6.07 19.37
N ALA A 160 18.03 6.24 20.60
CA ALA A 160 18.99 5.31 21.18
C ALA A 160 18.36 3.90 21.29
N PRO A 161 19.15 2.82 21.13
CA PRO A 161 18.66 1.47 21.36
C PRO A 161 18.07 1.31 22.76
N VAL A 162 16.92 0.65 22.83
CA VAL A 162 16.19 0.36 24.07
C VAL A 162 16.50 -1.07 24.48
N PRO A 163 17.02 -1.31 25.71
CA PRO A 163 17.26 -2.67 26.18
C PRO A 163 15.94 -3.41 26.37
N LEU A 164 15.89 -4.66 25.91
CA LEU A 164 14.78 -5.58 26.11
C LEU A 164 15.08 -6.55 27.26
N PRO A 165 14.04 -7.18 27.89
CA PRO A 165 14.22 -8.09 29.02
C PRO A 165 15.07 -9.33 28.73
N ASP A 166 15.18 -9.72 27.47
CA ASP A 166 16.02 -10.84 27.01
C ASP A 166 17.51 -10.47 26.85
N GLY A 167 17.88 -9.24 27.22
CA GLY A 167 19.25 -8.73 27.11
C GLY A 167 19.60 -8.20 25.72
N THR A 168 18.70 -8.29 24.74
CA THR A 168 18.90 -7.69 23.42
C THR A 168 18.59 -6.19 23.46
N ALA A 169 18.98 -5.47 22.42
CA ALA A 169 18.65 -4.06 22.25
C ALA A 169 17.80 -3.87 21.00
N PHE A 170 16.68 -3.18 21.14
CA PHE A 170 15.80 -2.83 20.04
C PHE A 170 16.01 -1.37 19.64
N GLN A 171 16.23 -1.12 18.35
CA GLN A 171 16.29 0.23 17.81
C GLN A 171 14.99 0.54 17.04
N PRO A 172 14.10 1.38 17.60
CA PRO A 172 12.91 1.83 16.90
C PRO A 172 13.26 2.70 15.69
N ASP A 173 12.39 2.74 14.69
CA ASP A 173 12.58 3.67 13.56
C ASP A 173 12.44 5.13 14.02
N LEU A 174 11.46 5.42 14.88
CA LEU A 174 11.22 6.72 15.51
C LEU A 174 10.74 6.54 16.95
N MET A 175 10.88 7.58 17.77
CA MET A 175 10.31 7.60 19.12
C MET A 175 9.53 8.89 19.36
N LEU A 176 8.31 8.76 19.86
CA LEU A 176 7.48 9.90 20.28
C LEU A 176 7.66 10.17 21.77
N ARG A 177 7.78 11.43 22.15
CA ARG A 177 7.79 11.88 23.54
C ARG A 177 6.43 12.47 23.90
N GLU A 178 5.73 11.80 24.80
CA GLU A 178 4.39 12.19 25.26
C GLU A 178 4.41 12.33 26.79
N GLY A 179 4.77 13.52 27.27
CA GLY A 179 5.09 13.74 28.68
C GLY A 179 6.28 12.86 29.08
N ASP A 180 6.10 12.05 30.12
CA ASP A 180 7.14 11.11 30.61
C ASP A 180 7.19 9.79 29.82
N ARG A 181 6.26 9.57 28.88
CA ARG A 181 6.21 8.34 28.08
C ARG A 181 7.01 8.47 26.80
N ARG A 182 7.73 7.40 26.46
CA ARG A 182 8.39 7.22 25.16
C ARG A 182 7.67 6.11 24.41
N VAL A 183 7.12 6.43 23.24
CA VAL A 183 6.35 5.46 22.44
C VAL A 183 7.05 5.22 21.11
N PRO A 184 7.51 3.99 20.82
CA PRO A 184 8.14 3.67 19.56
C PRO A 184 7.13 3.79 18.42
N VAL A 185 7.61 4.26 17.27
CA VAL A 185 6.85 4.30 16.02
C VAL A 185 7.65 3.60 14.95
N GLU A 186 7.04 2.60 14.34
CA GLU A 186 7.65 1.81 13.27
C GLU A 186 7.18 2.29 11.90
N VAL A 187 8.12 2.35 10.95
CA VAL A 187 7.84 2.68 9.56
C VAL A 187 7.86 1.40 8.75
N GLU A 188 6.68 0.97 8.31
CA GLU A 188 6.49 -0.34 7.69
C GLU A 188 6.17 -0.23 6.20
N ASP A 189 7.10 -0.72 5.39
CA ASP A 189 7.01 -0.80 3.93
C ASP A 189 6.91 -2.25 3.41
N LEU A 190 6.80 -3.22 4.32
CA LEU A 190 6.73 -4.66 4.04
C LEU A 190 7.96 -5.24 3.31
N THR A 191 9.08 -4.52 3.28
CA THR A 191 10.32 -5.00 2.65
C THR A 191 11.08 -6.01 3.52
N ARG A 192 10.98 -5.89 4.85
CA ARG A 192 11.55 -6.83 5.81
C ARG A 192 10.82 -8.18 5.75
N PRO A 193 11.48 -9.33 5.95
CA PRO A 193 10.81 -10.62 6.08
C PRO A 193 9.77 -10.63 7.22
N PRO A 194 8.70 -11.44 7.13
CA PRO A 194 7.65 -11.49 8.16
C PRO A 194 8.17 -11.71 9.58
N GLU A 195 9.10 -12.66 9.77
CA GLU A 195 9.69 -12.97 11.08
C GLU A 195 10.43 -11.76 11.70
N GLU A 196 11.15 -10.99 10.88
CA GLU A 196 11.83 -9.78 11.33
C GLU A 196 10.81 -8.70 11.72
N ARG A 197 9.73 -8.53 10.96
CA ARG A 197 8.65 -7.59 11.29
C ARG A 197 7.97 -7.94 12.60
N GLU A 198 7.59 -9.21 12.78
CA GLU A 198 6.94 -9.69 14.00
C GLU A 198 7.82 -9.49 15.23
N ALA A 199 9.13 -9.75 15.12
CA ALA A 199 10.07 -9.48 16.21
C ALA A 199 10.13 -7.99 16.60
N ARG A 200 10.10 -7.08 15.60
CA ARG A 200 10.04 -5.64 15.85
C ARG A 200 8.70 -5.21 16.47
N TRP A 201 7.59 -5.78 16.03
CA TRP A 201 6.27 -5.51 16.59
C TRP A 201 6.16 -5.97 18.03
N GLU A 202 6.71 -7.14 18.36
CA GLU A 202 6.80 -7.65 19.72
C GLU A 202 7.65 -6.73 20.62
N ALA A 203 8.80 -6.26 20.13
CA ALA A 203 9.61 -5.29 20.86
C ALA A 203 8.84 -3.99 21.12
N CYS A 204 8.16 -3.46 20.12
CA CYS A 204 7.32 -2.26 20.26
C CYS A 204 6.18 -2.47 21.26
N TYR A 205 5.51 -3.63 21.19
CA TYR A 205 4.41 -3.98 22.09
C TYR A 205 4.88 -4.02 23.54
N ARG A 206 6.05 -4.61 23.81
CA ARG A 206 6.65 -4.64 25.16
C ARG A 206 7.02 -3.26 25.66
N ILE A 207 7.70 -2.46 24.84
CA ILE A 207 8.15 -1.10 25.20
C ILE A 207 6.96 -0.18 25.45
N ALA A 208 5.97 -0.23 24.57
CA ALA A 208 4.81 0.66 24.61
C ALA A 208 3.66 0.16 25.48
N GLN A 209 3.79 -1.04 26.06
CA GLN A 209 2.75 -1.72 26.83
C GLN A 209 1.44 -1.84 26.04
N GLY A 210 1.55 -2.28 24.78
CA GLY A 210 0.41 -2.45 23.86
C GLY A 210 0.00 -1.21 23.06
N ASP A 211 0.59 -0.02 23.27
CA ASP A 211 0.37 1.17 22.41
C ASP A 211 1.24 1.11 21.13
N LEU A 212 0.72 0.44 20.11
CA LEU A 212 1.40 0.25 18.84
C LEU A 212 1.12 1.39 17.85
N ARG A 213 2.18 1.88 17.22
CA ARG A 213 2.12 3.01 16.29
C ARG A 213 2.89 2.73 15.02
N PHE A 214 2.19 2.83 13.88
CA PHE A 214 2.76 2.52 12.58
C PHE A 214 2.55 3.64 11.56
N VAL A 215 3.56 3.87 10.73
CA VAL A 215 3.47 4.74 9.56
C VAL A 215 3.82 3.94 8.31
N ALA A 216 2.88 3.85 7.37
CA ALA A 216 3.10 3.19 6.08
C ALA A 216 3.42 4.21 4.96
N PRO A 217 4.09 3.81 3.86
CA PRO A 217 4.33 4.69 2.72
C PRO A 217 3.05 5.20 2.04
N ASP A 218 2.03 4.34 1.93
CA ASP A 218 0.82 4.57 1.15
C ASP A 218 -0.39 3.77 1.69
N PRO A 219 -1.62 4.02 1.20
CA PRO A 219 -2.82 3.38 1.72
C PRO A 219 -2.85 1.87 1.51
N ARG A 220 -2.32 1.36 0.39
CA ARG A 220 -2.30 -0.09 0.11
C ARG A 220 -1.37 -0.80 1.08
N THR A 221 -0.20 -0.22 1.33
CA THR A 221 0.75 -0.76 2.31
C THR A 221 0.15 -0.71 3.72
N LEU A 222 -0.53 0.38 4.09
CA LEU A 222 -1.24 0.49 5.37
C LEU A 222 -2.27 -0.62 5.57
N ASP A 223 -3.11 -0.88 4.58
CA ASP A 223 -4.14 -1.92 4.65
C ASP A 223 -3.56 -3.33 4.85
N ARG A 224 -2.40 -3.60 4.22
CA ARG A 224 -1.67 -4.86 4.38
C ARG A 224 -1.02 -4.99 5.75
N VAL A 225 -0.26 -3.98 6.19
CA VAL A 225 0.35 -3.95 7.53
C VAL A 225 -0.74 -4.10 8.60
N ARG A 226 -1.88 -3.42 8.43
CA ARG A 226 -3.01 -3.52 9.36
C ARG A 226 -3.53 -4.95 9.47
N SER A 227 -3.70 -5.64 8.35
CA SER A 227 -4.18 -7.03 8.33
C SER A 227 -3.19 -7.97 9.00
N GLU A 228 -1.90 -7.83 8.73
CA GLU A 228 -0.85 -8.65 9.35
C GLU A 228 -0.73 -8.38 10.86
N VAL A 229 -0.74 -7.12 11.28
CA VAL A 229 -0.67 -6.73 12.70
C VAL A 229 -1.90 -7.24 13.47
N PHE A 230 -3.10 -7.20 12.90
CA PHE A 230 -4.28 -7.78 13.56
C PHE A 230 -4.20 -9.29 13.70
N PHE A 231 -3.72 -9.99 12.67
CA PHE A 231 -3.50 -11.42 12.74
C PHE A 231 -2.49 -11.77 13.85
N TRP A 232 -1.37 -11.05 13.89
CA TRP A 232 -0.31 -11.22 14.88
C TRP A 232 -0.75 -10.87 16.31
N LEU A 233 -1.53 -9.80 16.49
CA LEU A 233 -2.04 -9.38 17.81
C LEU A 233 -2.95 -10.43 18.44
N GLY A 234 -3.77 -11.12 17.62
CA GLY A 234 -4.72 -12.11 18.11
C GLY A 234 -5.60 -11.57 19.25
N PRO A 235 -5.69 -12.24 20.41
CA PRO A 235 -6.52 -11.81 21.54
C PRO A 235 -5.82 -10.84 22.51
N ARG A 236 -4.60 -10.38 22.21
CA ARG A 236 -3.82 -9.53 23.14
C ARG A 236 -4.49 -8.17 23.32
N PRO A 237 -4.41 -7.53 24.50
CA PRO A 237 -4.87 -6.16 24.68
C PRO A 237 -3.97 -5.18 23.93
N PHE A 238 -4.53 -4.23 23.21
CA PHE A 238 -3.75 -3.27 22.44
C PHE A 238 -4.45 -1.92 22.29
N PHE A 239 -3.63 -0.91 22.02
CA PHE A 239 -4.05 0.36 21.44
C PHE A 239 -3.27 0.57 20.14
N LEU A 240 -3.95 0.51 18.99
CA LEU A 240 -3.33 0.56 17.67
C LEU A 240 -3.64 1.90 17.01
N ARG A 241 -2.58 2.64 16.66
CA ARG A 241 -2.64 3.83 15.81
C ARG A 241 -1.85 3.60 14.54
N MET A 242 -2.47 3.87 13.39
CA MET A 242 -1.77 3.75 12.12
C MET A 242 -2.10 4.89 11.16
N THR A 243 -1.14 5.24 10.32
CA THR A 243 -1.30 6.25 9.28
C THR A 243 -0.42 5.95 8.06
N HIS A 244 -0.52 6.76 7.01
CA HIS A 244 0.34 6.65 5.84
C HIS A 244 0.87 8.00 5.36
N LEU A 245 2.04 8.03 4.71
CA LEU A 245 2.72 9.28 4.32
C LEU A 245 1.93 10.15 3.33
N SER A 246 1.00 9.57 2.58
CA SER A 246 0.17 10.29 1.59
C SER A 246 -1.08 10.98 2.16
N CYS A 247 -1.35 10.93 3.48
CA CYS A 247 -2.52 11.54 4.12
C CYS A 247 -2.44 13.09 4.25
N GLY A 248 -1.87 13.77 3.25
CA GLY A 248 -1.37 15.14 3.34
C GLY A 248 -2.27 16.17 4.05
N ARG A 249 -1.58 17.10 4.75
CA ARG A 249 -2.04 18.33 5.45
C ARG A 249 -2.41 18.18 6.93
N GLY A 250 -1.52 17.60 7.74
CA GLY A 250 -1.57 17.71 9.20
C GLY A 250 -1.67 19.16 9.68
N LEU A 251 -2.90 19.62 9.88
CA LEU A 251 -3.23 20.81 10.66
C LEU A 251 -3.44 20.39 12.11
N ARG A 252 -3.03 21.25 13.04
CA ARG A 252 -3.22 21.08 14.49
C ARG A 252 -4.68 20.69 14.76
N GLY A 253 -4.90 19.50 15.31
CA GLY A 253 -6.21 19.03 15.75
C GLY A 253 -6.91 18.02 14.84
N GLU A 254 -6.44 17.79 13.60
CA GLU A 254 -6.91 16.68 12.78
C GLU A 254 -6.06 15.43 13.06
N ALA A 255 -6.71 14.32 13.38
CA ALA A 255 -6.04 13.10 13.83
C ALA A 255 -5.11 12.54 12.75
N VAL A 256 -3.80 12.78 12.88
CA VAL A 256 -2.76 12.19 12.01
C VAL A 256 -2.90 10.67 11.89
N TRP A 257 -3.47 10.04 12.91
CA TRP A 257 -3.78 8.62 12.98
C TRP A 257 -5.13 8.32 12.32
N LEU A 258 -5.09 7.78 11.11
CA LEU A 258 -6.27 7.40 10.32
C LEU A 258 -6.96 6.15 10.89
N VAL A 259 -6.17 5.22 11.42
CA VAL A 259 -6.67 4.02 12.09
C VAL A 259 -6.43 4.20 13.59
N ARG A 260 -7.50 4.07 14.36
CA ARG A 260 -7.47 4.03 15.83
C ARG A 260 -8.34 2.87 16.29
N ARG A 261 -7.73 1.87 16.94
CA ARG A 261 -8.44 0.71 17.49
C ARG A 261 -7.90 0.39 18.88
N GLU A 262 -8.78 -0.09 19.73
CA GLU A 262 -8.39 -0.61 21.03
C GLU A 262 -9.12 -1.94 21.28
N ALA A 263 -8.43 -2.84 21.97
CA ALA A 263 -9.00 -4.06 22.55
C ALA A 263 -8.40 -4.19 23.95
N ARG A 264 -9.25 -4.49 24.93
CA ARG A 264 -8.86 -4.66 26.34
C ARG A 264 -9.01 -6.10 26.76
#